data_AF-A0A0C5GRJ6-F1
#
_entry.id   AF-A0A0C5GRJ6-F1
#
_cell.length_a   1.000
_cell.length_b   1.000
_cell.length_c   1.000
_cell.angle_alpha   90.00
_cell.angle_beta   90.00
_cell.angle_gamma   90.00
#
_symmetry.space_group_name_H-M   'P 1'
#
loop_
_entity.id
_entity.type
_entity.pdbx_description
1 polymer ?
#
loop_
_entity_poly.entity_id
_entity_poly.type
_entity_poly.pdbx_seq_one_letter_code
_entity_poly.pdbx_strand_id
1 'polypeptide(L)' 'MINFNDLSESELLRIAQTGISNRIGLRTSGHLPEDDRQALSMELQGLYEQDREQLIQSIKKHSEAYKSEQSNQE' A
#
# COMPACT_ATOMS: atom_id res chain seq x y z
N MET A 1 -13.13 11.56 3.19
CA MET A 1 -12.24 10.76 4.07
C MET A 1 -12.91 9.41 4.23
N ILE A 2 -12.27 8.30 3.86
CA ILE A 2 -12.88 6.96 3.97
C ILE A 2 -13.09 6.66 5.46
N ASN A 3 -14.31 6.29 5.84
CA ASN A 3 -14.57 5.79 7.19
C ASN A 3 -14.21 4.31 7.24
N PHE A 4 -13.03 3.99 7.77
CA PHE A 4 -12.56 2.62 7.83
C PHE A 4 -13.42 1.73 8.74
N ASN A 5 -14.22 2.29 9.64
CA ASN A 5 -15.08 1.52 10.54
C ASN A 5 -16.25 0.84 9.80
N ASP A 6 -16.65 1.37 8.65
CA ASP A 6 -17.78 0.84 7.87
C ASP A 6 -17.34 -0.26 6.89
N LEU A 7 -16.03 -0.47 6.75
CA LEU A 7 -15.47 -1.46 5.83
C LEU A 7 -15.32 -2.82 6.50
N SER A 8 -15.64 -3.87 5.76
CA SER A 8 -15.28 -5.24 6.14
C SER A 8 -13.77 -5.44 6.10
N GLU A 9 -13.29 -6.48 6.78
CA GLU A 9 -11.86 -6.83 6.79
C GLU A 9 -11.34 -7.19 5.40
N SER A 10 -12.16 -7.85 4.57
CA SER A 10 -11.82 -8.15 3.18
C SER A 10 -11.71 -6.89 2.31
N GLU A 11 -12.54 -5.87 2.55
CA GLU A 11 -12.41 -4.58 1.89
C GLU A 11 -11.14 -3.84 2.32
N LEU A 12 -10.82 -3.86 3.62
CA LEU A 12 -9.58 -3.28 4.14
C LEU A 12 -8.36 -3.97 3.53
N LEU A 13 -8.36 -5.31 3.50
CA LEU A 13 -7.31 -6.10 2.88
C LEU A 13 -7.12 -5.72 1.40
N ARG A 14 -8.21 -5.64 0.64
CA ARG A 14 -8.16 -5.26 -0.79
C ARG A 14 -7.57 -3.86 -0.99
N ILE A 15 -7.94 -2.90 -0.14
CA ILE A 15 -7.42 -1.53 -0.22
C ILE A 15 -5.93 -1.50 0.13
N ALA A 16 -5.51 -2.21 1.18
CA ALA A 16 -4.09 -2.31 1.56
C ALA A 16 -3.26 -2.94 0.41
N GLN A 17 -3.75 -4.04 -0.18
CA GLN A 17 -3.13 -4.69 -1.33
C GLN A 17 -2.96 -3.75 -2.51
N THR A 18 -3.99 -2.95 -2.80
CA THR A 18 -3.98 -1.97 -3.88
C THR A 18 -2.92 -0.88 -3.62
N GLY A 19 -2.86 -0.35 -2.40
CA GLY A 19 -1.87 0.67 -2.02
C GLY A 19 -0.43 0.20 -2.22
N ILE A 20 -0.11 -1.02 -1.78
CA ILE A 20 1.24 -1.58 -1.96
C ILE A 20 1.52 -1.90 -3.43
N SER A 21 0.56 -2.50 -4.14
CA SER A 21 0.73 -2.86 -5.56
C SER A 21 0.96 -1.64 -6.44
N ASN A 22 0.29 -0.52 -6.17
CA ASN A 22 0.52 0.73 -6.89
C ASN A 22 1.96 1.23 -6.71
N ARG A 23 2.48 1.20 -5.48
CA ARG A 23 3.87 1.56 -5.18
C ARG A 23 4.87 0.64 -5.89
N ILE A 24 4.60 -0.67 -5.93
CA ILE A 24 5.40 -1.62 -6.72
C ILE A 24 5.36 -1.22 -8.21
N GLY A 25 4.19 -0.85 -8.74
CA GLY A 25 4.04 -0.39 -10.12
C GLY A 25 4.90 0.84 -10.47
N LEU A 26 5.05 1.80 -9.56
CA LEU A 26 5.93 2.96 -9.77
C LEU A 26 7.41 2.57 -9.91
N ARG A 27 7.83 1.51 -9.21
CA ARG A 27 9.21 0.99 -9.29
C ARG A 27 9.43 0.19 -10.55
N THR A 28 8.51 -0.72 -10.86
CA THR A 28 8.56 -1.54 -12.08
C THR A 28 8.49 -0.70 -13.36
N SER A 29 7.86 0.48 -13.31
CA SER A 29 7.85 1.42 -14.44
C SER A 29 9.15 2.20 -14.61
N GLY A 30 10.14 2.03 -13.73
CA GLY A 30 11.45 2.69 -13.78
C GLY A 30 11.46 4.13 -13.29
N HIS A 31 10.34 4.64 -12.77
CA HIS A 31 10.25 6.02 -12.26
C HIS A 31 10.83 6.19 -10.86
N LEU A 32 10.94 5.11 -10.10
CA LEU A 32 11.57 5.06 -8.78
C LEU A 32 12.61 3.94 -8.72
N PRO A 33 13.66 4.08 -7.89
CA PRO A 33 14.62 3.01 -7.64
C PRO A 33 13.92 1.71 -7.21
N GLU A 34 14.43 0.56 -7.66
CA GLU A 34 13.85 -0.75 -7.30
C GLU A 34 14.26 -1.25 -5.90
N ASP A 35 15.10 -0.50 -5.18
CA ASP A 35 15.78 -0.93 -3.96
C ASP A 35 14.83 -1.47 -2.87
N ASP A 36 13.63 -0.90 -2.75
CA ASP A 36 12.62 -1.32 -1.77
C ASP A 36 11.46 -2.16 -2.37
N ARG A 37 11.52 -2.52 -3.66
CA ARG A 37 10.48 -3.34 -4.32
C ARG A 37 10.29 -4.70 -3.63
N GLN A 38 11.39 -5.32 -3.21
CA GLN A 38 11.34 -6.61 -2.51
C GLN A 38 10.68 -6.46 -1.13
N ALA A 39 10.99 -5.39 -0.40
CA ALA A 39 10.36 -5.10 0.89
C ALA A 39 8.84 -4.90 0.73
N LEU A 40 8.41 -4.15 -0.29
CA LEU A 40 6.98 -3.99 -0.60
C LEU A 40 6.30 -5.31 -0.94
N SER A 41 6.98 -6.19 -1.68
CA SER A 41 6.43 -7.50 -2.01
C SER A 41 6.26 -8.38 -0.77
N MET A 42 7.18 -8.28 0.20
CA MET A 42 7.05 -8.94 1.50
C MET A 42 5.91 -8.34 2.34
N GLU A 43 5.79 -7.01 2.38
CA GLU A 43 4.68 -6.33 3.06
C GLU A 43 3.33 -6.75 2.46
N LEU A 44 3.23 -6.89 1.13
CA LEU A 44 2.03 -7.35 0.43
C LEU A 44 1.62 -8.76 0.82
N GLN A 45 2.58 -9.69 0.91
CA GLN A 45 2.33 -11.07 1.34
C GLN A 45 1.91 -11.12 2.81
N GLY A 46 2.50 -10.29 3.67
CA GLY A 46 2.20 -10.23 5.10
C GLY A 46 0.80 -9.70 5.44
N LEU A 47 0.09 -9.05 4.50
CA LEU A 47 -1.24 -8.48 4.78
C LEU A 47 -2.28 -9.53 5.21
N TYR A 48 -2.15 -10.78 4.78
CA TYR A 48 -3.10 -11.85 5.14
C TYR A 48 -3.02 -12.27 6.61
N GLU A 49 -1.93 -11.92 7.29
CA GLU A 49 -1.71 -12.22 8.71
C GLU A 49 -2.06 -11.02 9.60
N GLN A 50 -2.41 -9.87 9.00
CA GLN A 50 -2.67 -8.64 9.72
C GLN A 50 -4.10 -8.56 10.25
N ASP A 51 -4.23 -8.00 11.45
CA ASP A 51 -5.53 -7.64 11.98
C ASP A 51 -6.09 -6.35 11.33
N ARG A 52 -7.35 -6.04 11.64
CA ARG A 52 -8.05 -4.84 11.16
C ARG A 52 -7.26 -3.55 11.38
N GLU A 53 -6.71 -3.34 12.57
CA GLU A 53 -6.02 -2.09 12.91
C GLU A 53 -4.73 -1.97 12.10
N GLN A 54 -3.99 -3.07 11.99
CA GLN A 54 -2.78 -3.17 11.17
C GLN A 54 -3.06 -2.91 9.69
N LEU A 55 -4.16 -3.46 9.15
CA LEU A 55 -4.61 -3.18 7.78
C LEU A 55 -4.92 -1.69 7.58
N ILE A 56 -5.60 -1.04 8.54
CA ILE A 56 -5.89 0.40 8.46
C ILE A 56 -4.60 1.22 8.48
N GLN A 57 -3.63 0.88 9.33
CA GLN A 57 -2.35 1.58 9.36
C GLN A 57 -1.56 1.37 8.06
N SER A 58 -1.57 0.15 7.52
CA SER A 58 -0.99 -0.18 6.22
C SER A 58 -1.59 0.69 5.10
N ILE A 59 -2.93 0.79 5.03
CA ILE A 59 -3.62 1.65 4.05
C ILE A 59 -3.15 3.10 4.16
N LYS A 60 -3.11 3.66 5.38
CA LYS A 60 -2.68 5.05 5.61
C LYS A 60 -1.24 5.27 5.15
N LYS A 61 -0.31 4.44 5.62
CA LYS A 61 1.12 4.46 5.28
C LYS A 61 1.31 4.46 3.76
N HIS A 62 0.72 3.49 3.07
CA HIS A 62 0.95 3.31 1.64
C HIS A 62 0.22 4.33 0.78
N SER A 63 -0.95 4.81 1.20
CA SER A 63 -1.66 5.88 0.49
C SER A 63 -0.91 7.20 0.55
N GLU A 64 -0.31 7.52 1.70
CA GLU A 64 0.52 8.73 1.85
C GLU A 64 1.82 8.61 1.06
N ALA A 65 2.54 7.50 1.24
CA ALA A 65 3.77 7.25 0.50
C ALA A 65 3.55 7.27 -1.02
N TYR A 66 2.48 6.64 -1.53
CA TYR A 66 2.16 6.64 -2.96
C TYR A 66 1.91 8.05 -3.50
N LYS A 67 1.20 8.91 -2.75
CA LYS A 67 0.98 10.31 -3.17
C LYS A 67 2.29 11.08 -3.28
N SER A 68 3.17 10.97 -2.27
CA SER A 68 4.47 11.63 -2.31
C SER A 68 5.36 11.09 -3.43
N GLU A 69 5.35 9.77 -3.63
CA GLU A 69 6.06 9.09 -4.71
C GLU A 69 5.57 9.53 -6.09
N GLN A 70 4.26 9.70 -6.27
CA GLN A 70 3.65 10.15 -7.52
C GLN A 70 3.91 11.64 -7.79
N SER A 71 3.83 12.51 -6.77
CA SER A 71 4.15 13.94 -6.95
C SER A 71 5.61 14.20 -7.28
N ASN A 72 6.53 13.32 -6.89
CA ASN A 72 7.94 13.42 -7.29
C ASN A 72 8.19 12.98 -8.76
N GLN A 73 7.15 12.56 -9.49
CA GLN A 73 7.22 12.25 -10.92
C GLN A 73 6.93 13.47 -11.82
N GLU A 74 6.33 14.53 -11.27
CA GLU A 74 6.05 15.80 -11.98
C GLU A 74 7.24 16.77 -11.91
#